data_AF-A0A8J6DYB3-F1
#
_entry.id   AF-A0A8J6DYB3-F1
#
_cell.length_a   1.000
_cell.length_b   1.000
_cell.length_c   1.000
_cell.angle_alpha   90.00
_cell.angle_beta   90.00
_cell.angle_gamma   90.00
#
_symmetry.space_group_name_H-M   'P 1'
#
loop_
_entity.id
_entity.type
_entity.pdbx_description
1 polymer ?
#
loop_
_entity_poly.entity_id
_entity_poly.type
_entity_poly.pdbx_seq_one_letter_code
_entity_poly.pdbx_strand_id
1 'polypeptide(L)'
;VQLPNEVIKNIKNMDIRPNHTIYINNMNDKIKKEELKRSLYALFSQFGHVVDIVALKTMKMRGQAFVIFKELGSSTNALRQLQGFPFYGKPMRIQYAKTDSDIISKMRGTFADKEKKKEKKKAKTIEQTATTANKKLGQGILNSANPQGNVTPNPQVPDYPPNYILFLNNLPEETNEMMLSMLFNQFPGFKEKPVMRNHSTITFIILGLTSDPQLELLAFICLFITYVFSIMGNLTIIVLVFVDAHLKTAMYFFLQNFSFLEVSFTSACVPTYLYMISSGNKTMTIQDCFSQVFFIVLFGATEFFLLAVMSYDRYVAICKPLHYVTIMNSRVCRNLICCCWVCGFLMVLPPLSLAVHLEFCHFVIDHFVCDASPILKNSCTDTWLIEQMQRQKAFSTCSSHMIVVSISYGSCIFMYVKPSAKDEVAINKAVYLLTTSVAPFIYTLRNKQVKQSFHDTLKRLMFHS
;
A
#
# COMPACT_ATOMS: atom_id res chain seq x y z
N VAL A 1 -43.34 15.37 41.79
CA VAL A 1 -41.94 15.84 41.94
C VAL A 1 -41.22 15.58 40.62
N GLN A 2 -41.08 16.62 39.79
CA GLN A 2 -40.43 16.50 38.49
C GLN A 2 -38.92 16.69 38.73
N LEU A 3 -38.16 15.60 38.62
CA LEU A 3 -36.72 15.64 38.82
C LEU A 3 -36.09 16.60 37.77
N PRO A 4 -35.16 17.49 38.19
CA PRO A 4 -34.58 18.48 37.29
C PRO A 4 -33.81 17.80 36.15
N ASN A 5 -33.85 18.42 34.97
CA ASN A 5 -33.33 17.89 33.71
C ASN A 5 -31.84 17.46 33.73
N GLU A 6 -31.05 17.92 34.70
CA GLU A 6 -29.68 17.44 34.91
C GLU A 6 -29.63 15.99 35.41
N VAL A 7 -30.59 15.55 36.24
CA VAL A 7 -30.64 14.18 36.75
C VAL A 7 -31.01 13.21 35.63
N ILE A 8 -31.92 13.59 34.73
CA ILE A 8 -32.30 12.79 33.55
C ILE A 8 -31.13 12.69 32.54
N LYS A 9 -30.33 13.75 32.40
CA LYS A 9 -29.13 13.76 31.54
C LYS A 9 -28.02 12.87 32.13
N ASN A 10 -27.92 12.81 33.45
CA ASN A 10 -26.99 11.90 34.13
C ASN A 10 -27.45 10.44 34.10
N ILE A 11 -28.75 10.16 34.17
CA ILE A 11 -29.31 8.80 34.03
C ILE A 11 -29.09 8.24 32.62
N LYS A 12 -29.24 9.04 31.56
CA LYS A 12 -28.94 8.60 30.18
C LYS A 12 -27.46 8.34 29.89
N ASN A 13 -26.55 8.82 30.74
CA ASN A 13 -25.11 8.56 30.60
C ASN A 13 -24.65 7.27 31.31
N MET A 14 -25.53 6.59 32.06
CA MET A 14 -25.19 5.38 32.83
C MET A 14 -25.43 4.04 32.10
N ASP A 15 -26.07 4.04 30.92
CA ASP A 15 -26.38 2.79 30.19
C ASP A 15 -25.32 2.36 29.16
N ILE A 16 -24.15 3.02 29.15
CA ILE A 16 -23.05 2.60 28.27
C ILE A 16 -22.20 1.59 29.02
N ARG A 17 -22.32 0.31 28.59
CA ARG A 17 -21.55 -0.80 29.14
C ARG A 17 -20.04 -0.50 29.10
N PRO A 18 -19.27 -0.94 30.11
CA PRO A 18 -17.82 -0.82 30.09
C PRO A 18 -17.22 -1.32 28.77
N ASN A 19 -16.34 -0.52 28.18
CA ASN A 19 -15.73 -0.79 26.88
C ASN A 19 -14.22 -0.59 26.94
N HIS A 20 -13.45 -1.43 26.24
CA HIS A 20 -11.99 -1.29 26.09
C HIS A 20 -11.60 0.03 25.41
N THR A 21 -12.53 0.59 24.63
CA THR A 21 -12.35 1.88 23.96
C THR A 21 -13.03 2.97 24.76
N ILE A 22 -12.27 4.02 25.07
CA ILE A 22 -12.81 5.27 25.60
C ILE A 22 -12.89 6.31 24.48
N TYR A 23 -13.99 7.06 24.49
CA TYR A 23 -14.24 8.20 23.62
C TYR A 23 -13.98 9.49 24.38
N ILE A 24 -13.18 10.37 23.78
CA ILE A 24 -12.80 11.65 24.36
C ILE A 24 -13.30 12.76 23.43
N ASN A 25 -13.98 13.75 23.98
CA ASN A 25 -14.36 14.96 23.26
C ASN A 25 -14.02 16.22 24.06
N ASN A 26 -14.31 17.38 23.45
CA ASN A 26 -13.96 18.71 23.99
C ASN A 26 -12.45 19.01 24.02
N MET A 27 -11.65 18.35 23.18
CA MET A 27 -10.21 18.61 23.08
C MET A 27 -9.91 19.84 22.20
N ASN A 28 -8.73 20.43 22.39
CA ASN A 28 -8.25 21.53 21.56
C ASN A 28 -7.96 21.05 20.13
N ASP A 29 -8.70 21.59 19.16
CA ASP A 29 -8.63 21.20 17.76
C ASP A 29 -7.49 21.87 16.99
N LYS A 30 -6.81 22.87 17.57
CA LYS A 30 -5.67 23.57 16.96
C LYS A 30 -4.36 22.76 16.97
N ILE A 31 -4.25 21.73 17.81
CA ILE A 31 -3.02 20.90 17.95
C ILE A 31 -2.82 20.00 16.71
N LYS A 32 -1.59 19.79 16.25
CA LYS A 32 -1.32 18.90 15.10
C LYS A 32 -1.73 17.44 15.42
N LYS A 33 -2.17 16.67 14.42
CA LYS A 33 -2.68 15.28 14.59
C LYS A 33 -1.67 14.36 15.28
N GLU A 34 -0.42 14.36 14.82
CA GLU A 34 0.63 13.47 15.34
C GLU A 34 1.06 13.85 16.76
N GLU A 35 1.15 15.15 17.04
CA GLU A 35 1.43 15.67 18.38
C GLU A 35 0.30 15.29 19.36
N LEU A 36 -0.96 15.48 18.96
CA LEU A 36 -2.12 15.09 19.75
C LEU A 36 -2.10 13.60 20.10
N LYS A 37 -1.78 12.72 19.14
CA LYS A 37 -1.69 11.28 19.37
C LYS A 37 -0.56 10.92 20.34
N ARG A 38 0.63 11.50 20.18
CA ARG A 38 1.77 11.26 21.09
C ARG A 38 1.47 11.68 22.52
N SER A 39 0.89 12.86 22.70
CA SER A 39 0.54 13.38 24.03
C SER A 39 -0.59 12.57 24.69
N LEU A 40 -1.59 12.13 23.92
CA LEU A 40 -2.61 11.21 24.42
C LEU A 40 -2.01 9.84 24.78
N TYR A 41 -1.09 9.31 23.98
CA TYR A 41 -0.42 8.05 24.30
C TYR A 41 0.34 8.15 25.62
N ALA A 42 1.17 9.19 25.78
CA ALA A 42 1.95 9.42 27.01
C ALA A 42 1.05 9.60 28.25
N LEU A 43 -0.09 10.28 28.11
CA LEU A 43 -1.02 10.50 29.21
C LEU A 43 -1.82 9.23 29.58
N PHE A 44 -2.22 8.42 28.61
CA PHE A 44 -3.07 7.25 28.84
C PHE A 44 -2.30 5.96 29.11
N SER A 45 -1.02 5.87 28.72
CA SER A 45 -0.17 4.70 28.97
C SER A 45 0.08 4.43 30.46
N GLN A 46 -0.09 5.43 31.33
CA GLN A 46 0.04 5.26 32.79
C GLN A 46 -1.05 4.37 33.41
N PHE A 47 -2.18 4.16 32.71
CA PHE A 47 -3.29 3.33 33.20
C PHE A 47 -3.26 1.90 32.65
N GLY A 48 -2.40 1.62 31.68
CA GLY A 48 -2.24 0.32 31.05
C GLY A 48 -1.85 0.40 29.58
N HIS A 49 -1.73 -0.76 28.94
CA HIS A 49 -1.28 -0.85 27.56
C HIS A 49 -2.31 -0.29 26.57
N VAL A 50 -1.98 0.82 25.92
CA VAL A 50 -2.76 1.43 24.84
C VAL A 50 -2.43 0.72 23.53
N VAL A 51 -3.44 0.10 22.92
CA VAL A 51 -3.31 -0.65 21.66
C VAL A 51 -3.26 0.28 20.46
N ASP A 52 -4.14 1.28 20.41
CA ASP A 52 -4.19 2.27 19.34
C ASP A 52 -4.94 3.53 19.79
N ILE A 53 -4.67 4.65 19.09
CA ILE A 53 -5.35 5.93 19.26
C ILE A 53 -5.85 6.42 17.91
N VAL A 54 -7.18 6.55 17.81
CA VAL A 54 -7.86 7.04 16.61
C VAL A 54 -8.24 8.51 16.81
N ALA A 55 -7.56 9.40 16.09
CA ALA A 55 -7.86 10.83 16.04
C ALA A 55 -7.78 11.33 14.59
N LEU A 56 -8.81 12.07 14.16
CA LEU A 56 -8.95 12.59 12.80
C LEU A 56 -9.23 14.10 12.87
N LYS A 57 -8.72 14.85 11.89
CA LYS A 57 -8.90 16.32 11.80
C LYS A 57 -10.01 16.75 10.84
N THR A 58 -10.84 15.81 10.38
CA THR A 58 -12.00 16.13 9.56
C THR A 58 -13.02 16.96 10.34
N MET A 59 -13.85 17.73 9.65
CA MET A 59 -14.85 18.62 10.27
C MET A 59 -15.76 17.93 11.28
N LYS A 60 -16.06 16.63 11.05
CA LYS A 60 -16.91 15.82 11.92
C LYS A 60 -16.19 15.27 13.16
N MET A 61 -14.88 15.04 13.08
CA MET A 61 -14.08 14.34 14.10
C MET A 61 -13.11 15.26 14.86
N ARG A 62 -12.96 16.53 14.44
CA ARG A 62 -12.06 17.47 15.12
C ARG A 62 -12.46 17.65 16.59
N GLY A 63 -11.44 17.69 17.46
CA GLY A 63 -11.63 17.80 18.91
C GLY A 63 -12.13 16.50 19.58
N GLN A 64 -12.09 15.37 18.87
CA GLN A 64 -12.49 14.06 19.36
C GLN A 64 -11.38 13.02 19.12
N ALA A 65 -11.31 12.02 19.99
CA ALA A 65 -10.40 10.90 19.85
C ALA A 65 -10.98 9.64 20.50
N PHE A 66 -10.50 8.48 20.04
CA PHE A 66 -10.74 7.20 20.70
C PHE A 66 -9.40 6.63 21.15
N VAL A 67 -9.33 6.25 22.42
CA VAL A 67 -8.15 5.56 22.99
C VAL A 67 -8.57 4.14 23.30
N ILE A 68 -7.80 3.17 22.81
CA ILE A 68 -8.15 1.76 22.88
C ILE A 68 -7.17 1.06 23.81
N PHE A 69 -7.66 0.51 24.91
CA PHE A 69 -6.86 -0.27 25.84
C PHE A 69 -6.92 -1.76 25.54
N LYS A 70 -5.84 -2.47 25.88
CA LYS A 70 -5.82 -3.94 25.82
C LYS A 70 -6.72 -4.56 26.88
N GLU A 71 -6.78 -3.94 28.05
CA GLU A 71 -7.53 -4.43 29.20
C GLU A 71 -8.72 -3.52 29.55
N LEU A 72 -9.84 -4.13 29.92
CA LEU A 72 -11.04 -3.40 30.34
C LEU A 72 -10.80 -2.59 31.61
N GLY A 73 -10.06 -3.13 32.58
CA GLY A 73 -9.76 -2.44 33.84
C GLY A 73 -9.03 -1.10 33.63
N SER A 74 -8.04 -1.08 32.74
CA SER A 74 -7.30 0.13 32.37
C SER A 74 -8.21 1.23 31.81
N SER A 75 -9.16 0.87 30.95
CA SER A 75 -10.12 1.82 30.38
C SER A 75 -11.04 2.44 31.45
N THR A 76 -11.47 1.65 32.43
CA THR A 76 -12.30 2.10 33.55
C THR A 76 -11.53 3.01 34.49
N ASN A 77 -10.28 2.67 34.80
CA ASN A 77 -9.41 3.47 35.66
C ASN A 77 -9.07 4.82 35.01
N ALA A 78 -8.70 4.81 33.73
CA ALA A 78 -8.43 6.02 32.97
C ALA A 78 -9.65 6.96 32.89
N LEU A 79 -10.85 6.40 32.65
CA LEU A 79 -12.08 7.19 32.59
C LEU A 79 -12.39 7.86 33.93
N ARG A 80 -12.24 7.15 35.05
CA ARG A 80 -12.53 7.70 36.38
C ARG A 80 -11.54 8.77 36.81
N GLN A 81 -10.25 8.61 36.48
CA GLN A 81 -9.19 9.49 36.96
C GLN A 81 -8.95 10.71 36.06
N LEU A 82 -9.19 10.60 34.74
CA LEU A 82 -8.95 11.69 33.79
C LEU A 82 -10.21 12.46 33.38
N GLN A 83 -11.35 12.21 34.02
CA GLN A 83 -12.57 12.95 33.71
C GLN A 83 -12.41 14.43 34.06
N GLY A 84 -12.56 15.32 33.08
CA GLY A 84 -12.39 16.76 33.27
C GLY A 84 -10.92 17.21 33.32
N PHE A 85 -9.95 16.32 33.09
CA PHE A 85 -8.53 16.67 33.14
C PHE A 85 -8.20 17.77 32.11
N PRO A 86 -7.51 18.86 32.52
CA PRO A 86 -7.16 19.94 31.61
C PRO A 86 -6.06 19.50 30.63
N PHE A 87 -6.40 19.46 29.34
CA PHE A 87 -5.49 19.03 28.28
C PHE A 87 -5.44 20.09 27.17
N TYR A 88 -4.27 20.68 26.97
CA TYR A 88 -4.06 21.82 26.05
C TYR A 88 -5.06 22.97 26.27
N GLY A 89 -5.30 23.32 27.53
CA GLY A 89 -6.16 24.44 27.92
C GLY A 89 -7.66 24.18 27.86
N LYS A 90 -8.11 22.94 27.57
CA LYS A 90 -9.53 22.55 27.64
C LYS A 90 -9.73 21.32 28.52
N PRO A 91 -10.79 21.26 29.35
CA PRO A 91 -11.10 20.07 30.13
C PRO A 91 -11.64 18.97 29.23
N MET A 92 -10.97 17.82 29.23
CA MET A 92 -11.38 16.66 28.45
C MET A 92 -12.65 16.04 29.01
N ARG A 93 -13.52 15.53 28.15
CA ARG A 93 -14.70 14.77 28.54
C ARG A 93 -14.58 13.34 28.01
N ILE A 94 -14.56 12.38 28.91
CA ILE A 94 -14.33 10.96 28.62
C ILE A 94 -15.61 10.17 28.86
N GLN A 95 -15.89 9.23 27.95
CA GLN A 95 -17.02 8.30 28.02
C GLN A 95 -16.58 6.94 27.46
N TYR A 96 -17.30 5.87 27.77
CA TYR A 96 -17.10 4.63 27.02
C TYR A 96 -17.58 4.79 25.57
N ALA A 97 -16.88 4.14 24.64
CA ALA A 97 -17.35 4.08 23.27
C ALA A 97 -18.65 3.29 23.18
N LYS A 98 -19.57 3.75 22.32
CA LYS A 98 -20.87 3.08 22.08
C LYS A 98 -20.73 1.73 21.37
N THR A 99 -19.61 1.50 20.71
CA THR A 99 -19.32 0.30 19.93
C THR A 99 -17.88 -0.10 20.16
N ASP A 100 -17.62 -1.40 20.16
CA ASP A 100 -16.25 -1.92 20.20
C ASP A 100 -15.46 -1.45 18.99
N SER A 101 -14.20 -1.08 19.23
CA SER A 101 -13.27 -0.73 18.15
C SER A 101 -12.98 -1.95 17.28
N ASP A 102 -12.69 -1.69 16.01
CA ASP A 102 -12.39 -2.72 15.01
C ASP A 102 -11.28 -3.67 15.51
N ILE A 103 -10.23 -3.12 16.14
CA ILE A 103 -9.11 -3.90 16.69
C ILE A 103 -9.51 -4.79 17.87
N ILE A 104 -10.42 -4.34 18.74
CA ILE A 104 -10.95 -5.13 19.87
C ILE A 104 -11.88 -6.24 19.36
N SER A 105 -12.70 -5.92 18.36
CA SER A 105 -13.57 -6.90 17.71
C SER A 105 -12.77 -7.98 17.00
N LYS A 106 -11.62 -7.62 16.39
CA LYS A 106 -10.67 -8.59 15.80
C LYS A 106 -10.01 -9.46 16.87
N MET A 107 -9.53 -8.88 17.96
CA MET A 107 -8.93 -9.63 19.08
C MET A 107 -9.91 -10.61 19.74
N ARG A 108 -11.20 -10.29 19.75
CA ARG A 108 -12.26 -11.15 20.32
C ARG A 108 -12.82 -12.17 19.34
N GLY A 109 -12.38 -12.16 18.08
CA GLY A 109 -12.96 -13.01 17.03
C GLY A 109 -14.40 -12.66 16.64
N THR A 110 -14.92 -11.51 17.07
CA THR A 110 -16.31 -11.05 16.83
C THR A 110 -16.41 -10.00 15.73
N PHE A 111 -15.34 -9.76 14.98
CA PHE A 111 -15.30 -8.79 13.89
C PHE A 111 -16.24 -9.19 12.74
N ALA A 112 -17.37 -8.50 12.63
CA ALA A 112 -18.23 -8.56 11.46
C ALA A 112 -17.88 -7.41 10.51
N ASP A 113 -17.69 -7.71 9.23
CA ASP A 113 -17.43 -6.70 8.19
C ASP A 113 -18.47 -5.56 8.26
N LYS A 114 -17.98 -4.33 8.11
CA LYS A 114 -18.77 -3.08 8.27
C LYS A 114 -20.04 -3.03 7.42
N GLU A 115 -20.13 -3.83 6.36
CA GLU A 115 -21.31 -3.98 5.50
C GLU A 115 -22.48 -4.66 6.24
N LYS A 116 -22.25 -5.76 6.95
CA LYS A 116 -23.29 -6.49 7.72
C LYS A 116 -23.92 -5.62 8.83
N LYS A 117 -23.15 -4.68 9.40
CA LYS A 117 -23.63 -3.78 10.47
C LYS A 117 -24.45 -2.60 9.91
N LYS A 118 -24.18 -2.19 8.67
CA LYS A 118 -24.97 -1.20 7.91
C LYS A 118 -26.31 -1.80 7.46
N GLU A 119 -26.32 -3.07 7.02
CA GLU A 119 -27.54 -3.82 6.72
C GLU A 119 -28.42 -4.05 7.94
N LYS A 120 -27.86 -4.46 9.09
CA LYS A 120 -28.63 -4.61 10.35
C LYS A 120 -29.24 -3.29 10.84
N LYS A 121 -28.60 -2.14 10.57
CA LYS A 121 -29.17 -0.81 10.89
C LYS A 121 -30.27 -0.41 9.91
N LYS A 122 -30.12 -0.71 8.61
CA LYS A 122 -31.17 -0.50 7.60
C LYS A 122 -32.39 -1.39 7.89
N ALA A 123 -32.19 -2.66 8.24
CA ALA A 123 -33.27 -3.60 8.59
C ALA A 123 -34.11 -3.12 9.78
N LYS A 124 -33.47 -2.60 10.85
CA LYS A 124 -34.18 -2.07 12.03
C LYS A 124 -34.99 -0.79 11.77
N THR A 125 -34.55 0.05 10.82
CA THR A 125 -35.32 1.24 10.40
C THR A 125 -36.52 0.86 9.53
N ILE A 126 -36.41 -0.22 8.74
CA ILE A 126 -37.50 -0.74 7.93
C ILE A 126 -38.58 -1.39 8.81
N GLU A 127 -38.18 -2.10 9.88
CA GLU A 127 -39.10 -2.76 10.84
C GLU A 127 -40.00 -1.76 11.60
N GLN A 128 -39.48 -0.58 11.97
CA GLN A 128 -40.28 0.47 12.62
C GLN A 128 -41.26 1.19 11.67
N THR A 129 -41.01 1.11 10.36
CA THR A 129 -41.88 1.73 9.35
C THR A 129 -43.01 0.77 8.92
N ALA A 130 -42.80 -0.55 9.05
CA ALA A 130 -43.75 -1.60 8.69
C ALA A 130 -44.90 -1.77 9.70
N THR A 131 -44.69 -1.47 10.98
CA THR A 131 -45.73 -1.59 12.03
C THR A 131 -46.86 -0.55 11.92
N THR A 132 -46.67 0.52 11.15
CA THR A 132 -47.68 1.59 10.98
C THR A 132 -48.55 1.37 9.73
N ALA A 133 -48.17 0.44 8.83
CA ALA A 133 -48.84 0.23 7.54
C ALA A 133 -49.85 -0.93 7.51
N ASN A 134 -49.79 -1.88 8.45
CA ASN A 134 -50.66 -3.08 8.43
C ASN A 134 -51.97 -2.98 9.22
N LYS A 135 -52.59 -1.79 9.23
CA LYS A 135 -53.95 -1.61 9.77
C LYS A 135 -54.86 -0.97 8.73
N LYS A 136 -55.01 -1.61 7.55
CA LYS A 136 -56.15 -1.46 6.63
C LYS A 136 -56.02 -2.45 5.45
N LEU A 137 -57.16 -3.08 5.12
CA LEU A 137 -57.39 -4.18 4.16
C LEU A 137 -56.86 -5.56 4.61
N GLY A 138 -57.63 -6.64 4.67
CA GLY A 138 -59.00 -6.86 4.22
C GLY A 138 -59.49 -8.21 4.76
N GLN A 139 -60.78 -8.22 5.06
CA GLN A 139 -61.59 -9.27 5.65
C GLN A 139 -62.18 -10.12 4.51
N GLY A 140 -62.15 -11.46 4.61
CA GLY A 140 -63.08 -12.29 3.84
C GLY A 140 -62.64 -13.69 3.36
N ILE A 141 -63.17 -14.69 4.06
CA ILE A 141 -63.80 -15.95 3.57
C ILE A 141 -62.94 -17.21 3.23
N LEU A 142 -63.20 -18.22 4.08
CA LEU A 142 -63.10 -19.69 4.03
C LEU A 142 -63.27 -20.40 2.66
N ASN A 143 -62.50 -21.47 2.36
CA ASN A 143 -62.84 -22.88 2.70
C ASN A 143 -61.92 -23.96 2.07
N SER A 144 -61.51 -24.91 2.93
CA SER A 144 -61.35 -26.38 2.80
C SER A 144 -60.80 -27.08 1.53
N ALA A 145 -59.70 -27.83 1.70
CA ALA A 145 -59.62 -29.30 1.44
C ALA A 145 -58.20 -29.85 1.72
N ASN A 146 -58.12 -31.07 2.26
CA ASN A 146 -56.94 -31.88 2.59
C ASN A 146 -57.23 -33.31 2.05
N PRO A 147 -56.32 -34.31 2.04
CA PRO A 147 -54.90 -34.38 1.68
C PRO A 147 -54.61 -35.52 0.64
N GLN A 148 -53.31 -35.77 0.38
CA GLN A 148 -52.68 -37.00 -0.16
C GLN A 148 -52.26 -37.01 -1.64
N GLY A 149 -50.93 -37.11 -1.84
CA GLY A 149 -50.25 -37.42 -3.10
C GLY A 149 -48.78 -37.77 -2.85
N ASN A 150 -48.43 -39.02 -3.15
CA ASN A 150 -47.20 -39.76 -2.84
C ASN A 150 -45.86 -39.10 -3.26
N VAL A 151 -44.83 -39.26 -2.41
CA VAL A 151 -43.42 -39.08 -2.75
C VAL A 151 -42.76 -40.46 -2.83
N THR A 152 -42.09 -40.77 -3.95
CA THR A 152 -41.16 -41.89 -4.09
C THR A 152 -39.69 -41.39 -4.04
N PRO A 153 -38.72 -42.24 -3.65
CA PRO A 153 -37.44 -41.80 -3.11
C PRO A 153 -36.26 -41.94 -4.08
N ASN A 154 -35.32 -40.97 -4.12
CA ASN A 154 -33.88 -41.17 -4.39
C ASN A 154 -33.08 -39.86 -4.34
N PRO A 155 -31.73 -39.87 -4.26
CA PRO A 155 -30.80 -40.92 -3.82
C PRO A 155 -29.97 -40.50 -2.57
N GLN A 156 -29.35 -41.50 -1.94
CA GLN A 156 -28.53 -41.39 -0.73
C GLN A 156 -27.43 -40.32 -0.84
N VAL A 157 -27.41 -39.39 0.11
CA VAL A 157 -26.34 -38.41 0.33
C VAL A 157 -25.17 -39.14 1.00
N PRO A 158 -23.94 -39.13 0.44
CA PRO A 158 -22.77 -39.71 1.09
C PRO A 158 -22.43 -38.98 2.41
N ASP A 159 -22.13 -39.74 3.46
CA ASP A 159 -21.77 -39.26 4.81
C ASP A 159 -20.39 -38.57 4.86
N TYR A 160 -20.28 -37.38 4.25
CA TYR A 160 -19.17 -36.47 4.52
C TYR A 160 -19.58 -35.43 5.56
N PRO A 161 -18.65 -34.98 6.45
CA PRO A 161 -18.95 -33.93 7.40
C PRO A 161 -19.43 -32.67 6.66
N PRO A 162 -20.48 -31.99 7.16
CA PRO A 162 -21.12 -30.89 6.44
C PRO A 162 -20.13 -29.73 6.23
N ASN A 163 -19.90 -29.39 4.96
CA ASN A 163 -19.13 -28.23 4.56
C ASN A 163 -20.07 -27.06 4.21
N TYR A 164 -19.64 -25.83 4.48
CA TYR A 164 -20.38 -24.61 4.13
C TYR A 164 -20.39 -24.29 2.62
N ILE A 165 -19.89 -25.20 1.78
CA ILE A 165 -19.77 -25.07 0.33
C ILE A 165 -20.59 -26.19 -0.30
N LEU A 166 -21.59 -25.80 -1.10
CA LEU A 166 -22.42 -26.72 -1.87
C LEU A 166 -21.91 -26.79 -3.31
N PHE A 167 -21.59 -27.99 -3.77
CA PHE A 167 -21.22 -28.24 -5.17
C PHE A 167 -22.47 -28.58 -5.96
N LEU A 168 -22.82 -27.73 -6.92
CA LEU A 168 -23.93 -27.94 -7.84
C LEU A 168 -23.39 -28.55 -9.13
N ASN A 169 -23.86 -29.75 -9.48
CA ASN A 169 -23.51 -30.44 -10.72
C ASN A 169 -24.72 -30.46 -11.66
N ASN A 170 -24.48 -30.62 -12.97
CA ASN A 170 -25.50 -30.71 -14.02
C ASN A 170 -26.42 -29.49 -14.14
N LEU A 171 -25.86 -28.29 -13.97
CA LEU A 171 -26.55 -27.05 -14.31
C LEU A 171 -26.60 -26.87 -15.84
N PRO A 172 -27.74 -26.47 -16.42
CA PRO A 172 -27.83 -26.08 -17.82
C PRO A 172 -26.80 -24.99 -18.18
N GLU A 173 -26.22 -25.01 -19.38
CA GLU A 173 -25.21 -24.03 -19.83
C GLU A 173 -25.71 -22.58 -19.83
N GLU A 174 -27.03 -22.38 -19.86
CA GLU A 174 -27.69 -21.06 -19.82
C GLU A 174 -27.92 -20.52 -18.39
N THR A 175 -27.48 -21.24 -17.35
CA THR A 175 -27.76 -20.85 -15.96
C THR A 175 -26.91 -19.66 -15.54
N ASN A 176 -27.58 -18.56 -15.17
CA ASN A 176 -26.94 -17.30 -14.77
C ASN A 176 -26.97 -17.07 -13.25
N GLU A 177 -26.08 -16.22 -12.74
CA GLU A 177 -25.93 -15.92 -11.30
C GLU A 177 -27.25 -15.44 -10.66
N MET A 178 -28.05 -14.65 -11.38
CA MET A 178 -29.36 -14.20 -10.91
C MET A 178 -30.35 -15.36 -10.70
N MET A 179 -30.31 -16.40 -11.53
CA MET A 179 -31.21 -17.55 -11.40
C MET A 179 -30.85 -18.38 -10.16
N LEU A 180 -29.55 -18.57 -9.91
CA LEU A 180 -29.04 -19.25 -8.72
C LEU A 180 -29.32 -18.42 -7.46
N SER A 181 -29.10 -17.11 -7.52
CA SER A 181 -29.46 -16.19 -6.45
C SER A 181 -30.95 -16.23 -6.14
N MET A 182 -31.84 -16.25 -7.13
CA MET A 182 -33.29 -16.40 -6.91
C MET A 182 -33.64 -17.73 -6.26
N LEU A 183 -32.98 -18.83 -6.66
CA LEU A 183 -33.22 -20.17 -6.12
C LEU A 183 -32.74 -20.31 -4.65
N PHE A 184 -31.60 -19.73 -4.32
CA PHE A 184 -30.96 -19.88 -3.01
C PHE A 184 -31.19 -18.70 -2.04
N ASN A 185 -31.80 -17.60 -2.50
CA ASN A 185 -32.17 -16.46 -1.65
C ASN A 185 -33.16 -16.81 -0.53
N GLN A 186 -33.90 -17.92 -0.67
CA GLN A 186 -34.76 -18.44 0.39
C GLN A 186 -33.97 -18.99 1.60
N PHE A 187 -32.66 -19.23 1.44
CA PHE A 187 -31.79 -19.72 2.52
C PHE A 187 -30.89 -18.60 3.06
N PRO A 188 -31.14 -18.11 4.29
CA PRO A 188 -30.34 -17.03 4.88
C PRO A 188 -28.89 -17.50 5.11
N GLY A 189 -27.93 -16.79 4.50
CA GLY A 189 -26.50 -17.09 4.62
C GLY A 189 -25.82 -17.52 3.31
N PHE A 190 -26.57 -17.65 2.22
CA PHE A 190 -26.01 -17.85 0.89
C PHE A 190 -25.12 -16.66 0.50
N LYS A 191 -23.82 -16.91 0.34
CA LYS A 191 -22.86 -15.99 -0.28
C LYS A 191 -22.33 -16.70 -1.51
N GLU A 192 -22.78 -16.26 -2.67
CA GLU A 192 -22.22 -16.71 -3.94
C GLU A 192 -20.79 -16.17 -4.04
N LYS A 193 -19.81 -17.06 -4.06
CA LYS A 193 -18.50 -16.75 -4.61
C LYS A 193 -18.58 -17.15 -6.08
N PRO A 194 -18.36 -16.24 -7.04
CA PRO A 194 -18.28 -16.65 -8.42
C PRO A 194 -17.17 -17.68 -8.52
N VAL A 195 -17.53 -18.91 -8.90
CA VAL A 195 -16.53 -19.91 -9.30
C VAL A 195 -16.04 -19.49 -10.67
N MET A 196 -15.06 -18.59 -10.66
CA MET A 196 -14.40 -18.13 -11.88
C MET A 196 -13.51 -19.27 -12.37
N ARG A 197 -14.05 -20.07 -13.29
CA ARG A 197 -13.36 -21.22 -13.90
C ARG A 197 -12.25 -20.83 -14.88
N ASN A 198 -11.90 -19.55 -14.98
CA ASN A 198 -10.86 -19.06 -15.88
C ASN A 198 -10.19 -17.78 -15.35
N HIS A 199 -8.87 -17.81 -15.15
CA HIS A 199 -8.05 -16.64 -14.76
C HIS A 199 -7.99 -15.56 -15.85
N SER A 200 -8.52 -15.83 -17.05
CA SER A 200 -8.46 -14.95 -18.23
C SER A 200 -9.51 -13.84 -18.29
N THR A 201 -10.54 -13.86 -17.42
CA THR A 201 -11.67 -12.89 -17.44
C THR A 201 -11.69 -11.94 -16.24
N ILE A 202 -10.57 -11.80 -15.51
CA ILE A 202 -10.49 -10.88 -14.37
C ILE A 202 -10.11 -9.46 -14.86
N THR A 203 -10.99 -8.49 -14.60
CA THR A 203 -10.78 -7.07 -14.91
C THR A 203 -10.69 -6.23 -13.65
N PHE A 204 -9.70 -5.34 -13.58
CA PHE A 204 -9.55 -4.31 -12.56
C PHE A 204 -10.23 -3.00 -12.98
N ILE A 205 -10.80 -2.28 -12.02
CA ILE A 205 -11.35 -0.93 -12.19
C ILE A 205 -10.33 0.07 -11.66
N ILE A 206 -9.83 0.95 -12.54
CA ILE A 206 -8.83 1.98 -12.24
C ILE A 206 -9.54 3.29 -11.94
N LEU A 207 -9.50 3.75 -10.68
CA LEU A 207 -10.22 4.95 -10.25
C LEU A 207 -9.60 6.25 -10.80
N GLY A 208 -8.32 6.22 -11.16
CA GLY A 208 -7.59 7.35 -11.75
C GLY A 208 -7.22 8.47 -10.76
N LEU A 209 -6.72 9.59 -11.29
CA LEU A 209 -6.22 10.74 -10.51
C LEU A 209 -7.31 11.55 -9.80
N THR A 210 -8.52 11.62 -10.36
CA THR A 210 -9.60 12.48 -9.86
C THR A 210 -10.98 11.99 -10.30
N SER A 211 -12.01 12.37 -9.54
CA SER A 211 -13.43 12.14 -9.89
C SER A 211 -14.11 13.41 -10.43
N ASP A 212 -13.40 14.54 -10.47
CA ASP A 212 -13.91 15.81 -11.02
C ASP A 212 -13.67 15.88 -12.54
N PRO A 213 -14.72 15.99 -13.37
CA PRO A 213 -14.59 16.02 -14.83
C PRO A 213 -13.69 17.15 -15.37
N GLN A 214 -13.67 18.32 -14.70
CA GLN A 214 -12.82 19.43 -15.13
C GLN A 214 -11.34 19.14 -14.89
N LEU A 215 -11.03 18.52 -13.75
CA LEU A 215 -9.67 18.14 -13.39
C LEU A 215 -9.19 16.92 -14.19
N GLU A 216 -10.10 16.02 -14.58
CA GLU A 216 -9.81 14.88 -15.45
C GLU A 216 -9.44 15.36 -16.88
N LEU A 217 -10.15 16.35 -17.42
CA LEU A 217 -9.80 17.00 -18.69
C LEU A 217 -8.44 17.72 -18.61
N LEU A 218 -8.20 18.46 -17.51
CA LEU A 218 -6.91 19.13 -17.32
C LEU A 218 -5.76 18.11 -17.25
N ALA A 219 -5.95 17.02 -16.51
CA ALA A 219 -4.97 15.94 -16.41
C ALA A 219 -4.71 15.29 -17.78
N PHE A 220 -5.74 15.06 -18.58
CA PHE A 220 -5.59 14.54 -19.94
C PHE A 220 -4.72 15.46 -20.81
N ILE A 221 -5.03 16.76 -20.85
CA ILE A 221 -4.27 17.74 -21.65
C ILE A 221 -2.81 17.80 -21.18
N CYS A 222 -2.59 17.91 -19.86
CA CYS A 222 -1.24 17.96 -19.31
C CYS A 222 -0.43 16.70 -19.63
N LEU A 223 -1.01 15.50 -19.41
CA LEU A 223 -0.32 14.24 -19.68
C LEU A 223 -0.03 14.03 -21.17
N PHE A 224 -0.96 14.42 -22.05
CA PHE A 224 -0.77 14.36 -23.49
C PHE A 224 0.39 15.26 -23.94
N ILE A 225 0.41 16.51 -23.48
CA ILE A 225 1.47 17.47 -23.80
C ILE A 225 2.83 16.96 -23.30
N THR A 226 2.92 16.56 -22.03
CA THR A 226 4.17 16.03 -21.45
C THR A 226 4.65 14.77 -22.18
N TYR A 227 3.73 13.89 -22.59
CA TYR A 227 4.07 12.70 -23.38
C TYR A 227 4.69 13.07 -24.73
N VAL A 228 4.03 13.93 -25.51
CA VAL A 228 4.53 14.35 -26.82
C VAL A 228 5.90 15.02 -26.71
N PHE A 229 6.09 15.91 -25.73
CA PHE A 229 7.38 16.55 -25.50
C PHE A 229 8.47 15.54 -25.11
N SER A 230 8.17 14.59 -24.22
CA SER A 230 9.13 13.57 -23.81
C SER A 230 9.56 12.68 -24.99
N ILE A 231 8.59 12.20 -25.78
CA ILE A 231 8.86 11.37 -26.96
C ILE A 231 9.67 12.15 -27.99
N MET A 232 9.23 13.38 -28.33
CA MET A 232 9.92 14.22 -29.31
C MET A 232 11.36 14.54 -28.88
N GLY A 233 11.57 14.94 -27.61
CA GLY A 233 12.89 15.26 -27.08
C GLY A 233 13.84 14.07 -27.12
N ASN A 234 13.40 12.92 -26.61
CA ASN A 234 14.23 11.72 -26.57
C ASN A 234 14.47 11.11 -27.96
N LEU A 235 13.47 11.14 -28.86
CA LEU A 235 13.63 10.69 -30.24
C LEU A 235 14.63 11.57 -31.00
N THR A 236 14.61 12.89 -30.76
CA THR A 236 15.58 13.82 -31.34
C THR A 236 17.00 13.46 -30.94
N ILE A 237 17.25 13.13 -29.66
CA ILE A 237 18.56 12.69 -29.18
C ILE A 237 18.99 11.39 -29.88
N ILE A 238 18.09 10.41 -29.98
CA ILE A 238 18.38 9.13 -30.62
C ILE A 238 18.76 9.34 -32.10
N VAL A 239 17.97 10.13 -32.84
CA VAL A 239 18.22 10.43 -34.26
C VAL A 239 19.53 11.20 -34.44
N LEU A 240 19.79 12.22 -33.61
CA LEU A 240 21.02 13.02 -33.68
C LEU A 240 22.27 12.16 -33.53
N VAL A 241 22.28 11.24 -32.55
CA VAL A 241 23.41 10.32 -32.31
C VAL A 241 23.56 9.29 -33.44
N PHE A 242 22.48 8.90 -34.11
CA PHE A 242 22.55 8.00 -35.27
C PHE A 242 23.10 8.68 -36.52
N VAL A 243 22.64 9.91 -36.81
CA VAL A 243 22.98 10.66 -38.03
C VAL A 243 24.40 11.20 -37.97
N ASP A 244 24.82 11.74 -36.83
CA ASP A 244 26.14 12.34 -36.70
C ASP A 244 27.20 11.31 -36.27
N ALA A 245 28.11 10.98 -37.20
CA ALA A 245 29.22 10.07 -36.94
C ALA A 245 30.22 10.61 -35.90
N HIS A 246 30.35 11.94 -35.75
CA HIS A 246 31.23 12.56 -34.74
C HIS A 246 30.71 12.41 -33.32
N LEU A 247 29.40 12.23 -33.15
CA LEU A 247 28.77 11.97 -31.84
C LEU A 247 28.86 10.51 -31.41
N LYS A 248 29.53 9.61 -32.16
CA LYS A 248 29.67 8.18 -31.79
C LYS A 248 30.72 7.92 -30.69
N THR A 249 30.70 8.71 -29.63
CA THR A 249 31.50 8.48 -28.42
C THR A 249 30.74 7.62 -27.41
N ALA A 250 31.46 7.04 -26.43
CA ALA A 250 30.86 6.18 -25.39
C ALA A 250 29.77 6.92 -24.58
N MET A 251 30.00 8.20 -24.26
CA MET A 251 29.03 9.05 -23.55
C MET A 251 27.69 9.16 -24.30
N TYR A 252 27.72 9.48 -25.59
CA TYR A 252 26.50 9.61 -26.40
C TYR A 252 25.84 8.26 -26.67
N PHE A 253 26.62 7.16 -26.72
CA PHE A 253 26.07 5.81 -26.79
C PHE A 253 25.24 5.46 -25.55
N PHE A 254 25.68 5.82 -24.34
CA PHE A 254 24.86 5.65 -23.14
C PHE A 254 23.66 6.61 -23.13
N LEU A 255 23.84 7.86 -23.56
CA LEU A 255 22.75 8.84 -23.64
C LEU A 255 21.63 8.37 -24.58
N GLN A 256 21.98 7.78 -25.72
CA GLN A 256 21.01 7.20 -26.66
C GLN A 256 20.20 6.07 -26.03
N ASN A 257 20.86 5.18 -25.26
CA ASN A 257 20.16 4.10 -24.56
C ASN A 257 19.30 4.61 -23.40
N PHE A 258 19.74 5.67 -22.71
CA PHE A 258 18.94 6.35 -21.70
C PHE A 258 17.68 6.96 -22.31
N SER A 259 17.80 7.69 -23.43
CA SER A 259 16.65 8.22 -24.17
C SER A 259 15.71 7.12 -24.67
N PHE A 260 16.24 5.96 -25.08
CA PHE A 260 15.40 4.81 -25.45
C PHE A 260 14.61 4.26 -24.25
N LEU A 261 15.24 4.16 -23.07
CA LEU A 261 14.57 3.73 -21.84
C LEU A 261 13.48 4.72 -21.41
N GLU A 262 13.73 6.02 -21.49
CA GLU A 262 12.75 7.09 -21.20
C GLU A 262 11.52 6.99 -22.10
N VAL A 263 11.73 6.83 -23.42
CA VAL A 263 10.64 6.62 -24.40
C VAL A 263 9.85 5.37 -24.06
N SER A 264 10.53 4.28 -23.72
CA SER A 264 9.90 2.99 -23.41
C SER A 264 9.10 3.05 -22.10
N PHE A 265 9.67 3.66 -21.05
CA PHE A 265 9.04 3.84 -19.74
C PHE A 265 7.80 4.74 -19.83
N THR A 266 7.92 5.90 -20.49
CA THR A 266 6.79 6.81 -20.69
C THR A 266 5.68 6.18 -21.53
N SER A 267 6.04 5.41 -22.57
CA SER A 267 5.06 4.71 -23.41
C SER A 267 4.40 3.50 -22.74
N ALA A 268 5.02 2.91 -21.71
CA ALA A 268 4.39 1.84 -20.92
C ALA A 268 3.30 2.37 -19.95
N CYS A 269 3.43 3.62 -19.50
CA CYS A 269 2.53 4.23 -18.53
C CYS A 269 1.43 5.09 -19.18
N VAL A 270 1.84 6.06 -20.00
CA VAL A 270 1.00 7.23 -20.33
C VAL A 270 -0.09 6.90 -21.38
N PRO A 271 0.19 6.18 -22.48
CA PRO A 271 -0.82 5.87 -23.50
C PRO A 271 -2.03 5.11 -22.95
N THR A 272 -1.81 4.10 -22.10
CA THR A 272 -2.90 3.33 -21.48
C THR A 272 -3.81 4.23 -20.65
N TYR A 273 -3.24 5.15 -19.89
CA TYR A 273 -4.02 6.07 -19.07
C TYR A 273 -4.76 7.12 -19.90
N LEU A 274 -4.13 7.66 -20.94
CA LEU A 274 -4.80 8.56 -21.90
C LEU A 274 -5.98 7.87 -22.59
N TYR A 275 -5.80 6.61 -22.99
CA TYR A 275 -6.85 5.80 -23.58
C TYR A 275 -8.04 5.62 -22.61
N MET A 276 -7.76 5.26 -21.34
CA MET A 276 -8.81 5.09 -20.31
C MET A 276 -9.63 6.36 -20.06
N ILE A 277 -8.98 7.53 -20.00
CA ILE A 277 -9.70 8.81 -19.86
C ILE A 277 -10.53 9.10 -21.12
N SER A 278 -9.94 8.92 -22.32
CA SER A 278 -10.61 9.24 -23.58
C SER A 278 -11.82 8.34 -23.88
N SER A 279 -11.72 7.05 -23.56
CA SER A 279 -12.79 6.07 -23.80
C SER A 279 -13.86 6.10 -22.71
N GLY A 280 -13.57 6.68 -21.54
CA GLY A 280 -14.41 6.56 -20.34
C GLY A 280 -14.50 5.15 -19.74
N ASN A 281 -13.93 4.14 -20.41
CA ASN A 281 -13.83 2.78 -19.91
C ASN A 281 -12.62 2.65 -18.98
N LYS A 282 -12.89 2.59 -17.67
CA LYS A 282 -11.87 2.54 -16.61
C LYS A 282 -11.48 1.10 -16.23
N THR A 283 -11.77 0.12 -17.09
CA THR A 283 -11.46 -1.28 -16.84
C THR A 283 -10.16 -1.69 -17.54
N MET A 284 -9.37 -2.52 -16.86
CA MET A 284 -8.11 -3.04 -17.38
C MET A 284 -7.99 -4.53 -17.05
N THR A 285 -7.55 -5.36 -18.00
CA THR A 285 -7.43 -6.80 -17.73
C THR A 285 -6.25 -7.09 -16.81
N ILE A 286 -6.29 -8.23 -16.12
CA ILE A 286 -5.17 -8.71 -15.29
C ILE A 286 -3.87 -8.88 -16.08
N GLN A 287 -3.96 -9.35 -17.33
CA GLN A 287 -2.79 -9.54 -18.20
C GLN A 287 -2.17 -8.21 -18.61
N ASP A 288 -2.99 -7.21 -18.93
CA ASP A 288 -2.52 -5.85 -19.22
C ASP A 288 -1.86 -5.22 -17.99
N CYS A 289 -2.40 -5.48 -16.78
CA CYS A 289 -1.86 -5.02 -15.51
C CYS A 289 -0.47 -5.59 -15.23
N PHE A 290 -0.32 -6.91 -15.31
CA PHE A 290 0.97 -7.55 -15.11
C PHE A 290 1.99 -7.17 -16.17
N SER A 291 1.56 -7.01 -17.43
CA SER A 291 2.43 -6.55 -18.52
C SER A 291 2.89 -5.11 -18.27
N GLN A 292 1.98 -4.22 -17.86
CA GLN A 292 2.31 -2.85 -17.50
C GLN A 292 3.32 -2.80 -16.34
N VAL A 293 3.07 -3.52 -15.25
CA VAL A 293 4.01 -3.61 -14.12
C VAL A 293 5.37 -4.17 -14.54
N PHE A 294 5.40 -5.21 -15.38
CA PHE A 294 6.64 -5.78 -15.89
C PHE A 294 7.49 -4.73 -16.63
N PHE A 295 6.91 -4.03 -17.59
CA PHE A 295 7.65 -3.04 -18.39
C PHE A 295 8.07 -1.82 -17.56
N ILE A 296 7.19 -1.31 -16.68
CA ILE A 296 7.50 -0.18 -15.80
C ILE A 296 8.70 -0.50 -14.91
N VAL A 297 8.67 -1.64 -14.22
CA VAL A 297 9.75 -2.00 -13.30
C VAL A 297 11.02 -2.38 -14.07
N LEU A 298 10.92 -3.02 -15.25
CA LEU A 298 12.08 -3.37 -16.08
C LEU A 298 12.81 -2.12 -16.57
N PHE A 299 12.10 -1.18 -17.20
CA PHE A 299 12.70 0.03 -17.74
C PHE A 299 13.23 0.92 -16.61
N GLY A 300 12.45 1.13 -15.55
CA GLY A 300 12.89 1.91 -14.39
C GLY A 300 14.12 1.31 -13.70
N ALA A 301 14.16 -0.01 -13.48
CA ALA A 301 15.35 -0.66 -12.91
C ALA A 301 16.59 -0.54 -13.81
N THR A 302 16.40 -0.72 -15.13
CA THR A 302 17.49 -0.61 -16.11
C THR A 302 18.03 0.82 -16.18
N GLU A 303 17.15 1.82 -16.08
CA GLU A 303 17.49 3.24 -16.03
C GLU A 303 18.39 3.54 -14.82
N PHE A 304 18.04 3.07 -13.62
CA PHE A 304 18.89 3.24 -12.44
C PHE A 304 20.28 2.64 -12.61
N PHE A 305 20.39 1.44 -13.20
CA PHE A 305 21.69 0.84 -13.48
C PHE A 305 22.47 1.61 -14.55
N LEU A 306 21.79 2.15 -15.56
CA LEU A 306 22.43 2.94 -16.61
C LEU A 306 22.94 4.28 -16.07
N LEU A 307 22.19 4.93 -15.17
CA LEU A 307 22.65 6.13 -14.48
C LEU A 307 23.94 5.89 -13.68
N ALA A 308 24.06 4.74 -13.01
CA ALA A 308 25.32 4.34 -12.37
C ALA A 308 26.46 4.20 -13.38
N VAL A 309 26.22 3.55 -14.53
CA VAL A 309 27.22 3.42 -15.60
C VAL A 309 27.61 4.76 -16.20
N MET A 310 26.67 5.69 -16.39
CA MET A 310 26.95 7.05 -16.86
C MET A 310 27.78 7.84 -15.84
N SER A 311 27.52 7.67 -14.53
CA SER A 311 28.35 8.29 -13.49
C SER A 311 29.77 7.73 -13.49
N TYR A 312 29.93 6.42 -13.76
CA TYR A 312 31.22 5.77 -13.93
C TYR A 312 31.95 6.24 -15.19
N ASP A 313 31.27 6.39 -16.33
CA ASP A 313 31.84 6.98 -17.56
C ASP A 313 32.45 8.35 -17.29
N ARG A 314 31.70 9.23 -16.61
CA ARG A 314 32.20 10.56 -16.20
C ARG A 314 33.41 10.48 -15.29
N TYR A 315 33.39 9.58 -14.32
CA TYR A 315 34.53 9.35 -13.44
C TYR A 315 35.79 8.96 -14.23
N VAL A 316 35.70 8.00 -15.15
CA VAL A 316 36.87 7.55 -15.94
C VAL A 316 37.37 8.66 -16.86
N ALA A 317 36.46 9.40 -17.50
CA ALA A 317 36.80 10.53 -18.38
C ALA A 317 37.58 11.62 -17.62
N ILE A 318 37.20 11.90 -16.38
CA ILE A 318 37.79 12.95 -15.55
C ILE A 318 39.07 12.47 -14.87
N CYS A 319 39.06 11.30 -14.23
CA CYS A 319 40.19 10.82 -13.43
C CYS A 319 41.29 10.11 -14.23
N LYS A 320 40.97 9.59 -15.43
CA LYS A 320 41.92 8.83 -16.29
C LYS A 320 41.78 9.20 -17.77
N PRO A 321 41.93 10.49 -18.16
CA PRO A 321 41.66 10.96 -19.52
C PRO A 321 42.51 10.25 -20.58
N LEU A 322 43.79 9.98 -20.31
CA LEU A 322 44.71 9.31 -21.25
C LEU A 322 44.35 7.84 -21.51
N HIS A 323 43.74 7.16 -20.53
CA HIS A 323 43.34 5.76 -20.67
C HIS A 323 41.85 5.60 -20.98
N TYR A 324 41.08 6.70 -21.07
CA TYR A 324 39.63 6.67 -21.26
C TYR A 324 39.22 5.83 -22.47
N VAL A 325 39.84 6.06 -23.63
CA VAL A 325 39.49 5.36 -24.89
C VAL A 325 39.81 3.86 -24.83
N THR A 326 40.77 3.45 -24.00
CA THR A 326 41.12 2.03 -23.82
C THR A 326 40.13 1.34 -22.87
N ILE A 327 39.76 2.02 -21.78
CA ILE A 327 38.84 1.52 -20.76
C ILE A 327 37.40 1.50 -21.30
N MET A 328 36.92 2.63 -21.81
CA MET A 328 35.56 2.84 -22.33
C MET A 328 35.51 2.62 -23.84
N ASN A 329 35.94 1.43 -24.28
CA ASN A 329 35.81 1.02 -25.67
C ASN A 329 34.41 0.46 -25.98
N SER A 330 34.06 0.34 -27.26
CA SER A 330 32.72 -0.11 -27.68
C SER A 330 32.33 -1.50 -27.18
N ARG A 331 33.28 -2.41 -26.92
CA ARG A 331 32.98 -3.74 -26.36
C ARG A 331 32.59 -3.63 -24.89
N VAL A 332 33.35 -2.86 -24.11
CA VAL A 332 33.03 -2.61 -22.69
C VAL A 332 31.69 -1.89 -22.57
N CYS A 333 31.46 -0.84 -23.37
CA CYS A 333 30.18 -0.12 -23.37
C CYS A 333 28.99 -1.04 -23.67
N ARG A 334 29.08 -1.89 -24.71
CA ARG A 334 28.01 -2.87 -25.00
C ARG A 334 27.80 -3.86 -23.86
N ASN A 335 28.88 -4.40 -23.30
CA ASN A 335 28.78 -5.34 -22.18
C ASN A 335 28.13 -4.68 -20.96
N LEU A 336 28.47 -3.43 -20.64
CA LEU A 336 27.85 -2.68 -19.55
C LEU A 336 26.34 -2.51 -19.76
N ILE A 337 25.90 -2.17 -20.97
CA ILE A 337 24.46 -2.05 -21.29
C ILE A 337 23.77 -3.41 -21.18
N CYS A 338 24.36 -4.47 -21.74
CA CYS A 338 23.83 -5.83 -21.59
C CYS A 338 23.69 -6.21 -20.10
N CYS A 339 24.68 -5.87 -19.27
CA CYS A 339 24.61 -6.08 -17.82
C CYS A 339 23.45 -5.28 -17.19
N CYS A 340 23.23 -4.01 -17.57
CA CYS A 340 22.10 -3.23 -17.07
C CYS A 340 20.76 -3.92 -17.36
N TRP A 341 20.56 -4.40 -18.59
CA TRP A 341 19.35 -5.11 -19.00
C TRP A 341 19.18 -6.45 -18.26
N VAL A 342 20.24 -7.26 -18.18
CA VAL A 342 20.20 -8.55 -17.48
C VAL A 342 19.90 -8.34 -15.99
N CYS A 343 20.54 -7.36 -15.34
CA CYS A 343 20.24 -7.01 -13.95
C CYS A 343 18.81 -6.51 -13.77
N GLY A 344 18.31 -5.66 -14.65
CA GLY A 344 16.91 -5.20 -14.65
C GLY A 344 15.93 -6.36 -14.77
N PHE A 345 16.18 -7.29 -15.69
CA PHE A 345 15.34 -8.46 -15.89
C PHE A 345 15.36 -9.41 -14.68
N LEU A 346 16.53 -9.72 -14.12
CA LEU A 346 16.68 -10.53 -12.90
C LEU A 346 16.06 -9.87 -11.67
N MET A 347 15.96 -8.53 -11.65
CA MET A 347 15.25 -7.80 -10.59
C MET A 347 13.74 -8.03 -10.65
N VAL A 348 13.14 -7.98 -11.84
CA VAL A 348 11.69 -8.08 -12.06
C VAL A 348 11.15 -9.50 -11.98
N LEU A 349 11.87 -10.47 -12.55
CA LEU A 349 11.36 -11.82 -12.73
C LEU A 349 10.88 -12.51 -11.44
N PRO A 350 11.66 -12.56 -10.34
CA PRO A 350 11.25 -13.33 -9.17
C PRO A 350 9.98 -12.78 -8.50
N PRO A 351 9.86 -11.46 -8.21
CA PRO A 351 8.61 -10.89 -7.67
C PRO A 351 7.42 -11.09 -8.61
N LEU A 352 7.60 -10.93 -9.92
CA LEU A 352 6.50 -11.07 -10.88
C LEU A 352 6.02 -12.52 -10.99
N SER A 353 6.95 -13.49 -11.02
CA SER A 353 6.59 -14.91 -11.08
C SER A 353 5.73 -15.33 -9.89
N LEU A 354 6.04 -14.83 -8.69
CA LEU A 354 5.23 -15.05 -7.50
C LEU A 354 3.90 -14.29 -7.56
N ALA A 355 3.90 -13.09 -8.13
CA ALA A 355 2.70 -12.25 -8.22
C ALA A 355 1.63 -12.83 -9.16
N VAL A 356 2.02 -13.53 -10.24
CA VAL A 356 1.07 -14.17 -11.18
C VAL A 356 0.25 -15.29 -10.53
N HIS A 357 0.78 -15.91 -9.47
CA HIS A 357 0.09 -16.96 -8.73
C HIS A 357 -0.81 -16.44 -7.60
N LEU A 358 -0.94 -15.12 -7.45
CA LEU A 358 -1.79 -14.53 -6.41
C LEU A 358 -3.28 -14.65 -6.76
N GLU A 359 -4.08 -14.95 -5.74
CA GLU A 359 -5.53 -14.86 -5.84
C GLU A 359 -5.99 -13.44 -5.50
N PHE A 360 -6.89 -12.90 -6.32
CA PHE A 360 -7.43 -11.54 -6.17
C PHE A 360 -8.85 -11.58 -5.64
N CYS A 361 -9.11 -10.82 -4.58
CA CYS A 361 -10.45 -10.68 -3.99
C CYS A 361 -11.04 -9.28 -4.14
N HIS A 362 -10.20 -8.29 -4.42
CA HIS A 362 -10.61 -6.93 -4.68
C HIS A 362 -10.15 -6.53 -6.08
N PHE A 363 -11.05 -5.90 -6.83
CA PHE A 363 -10.82 -5.55 -8.23
C PHE A 363 -10.69 -4.04 -8.46
N VAL A 364 -10.53 -3.23 -7.40
CA VAL A 364 -10.47 -1.76 -7.50
C VAL A 364 -9.06 -1.25 -7.18
N ILE A 365 -8.48 -0.48 -8.10
CA ILE A 365 -7.17 0.14 -7.95
C ILE A 365 -7.35 1.67 -7.87
N ASP A 366 -6.92 2.28 -6.77
CA ASP A 366 -7.03 3.72 -6.48
C ASP A 366 -5.82 4.55 -7.01
N HIS A 367 -5.04 3.96 -7.91
CA HIS A 367 -3.90 4.59 -8.59
C HIS A 367 -4.19 4.84 -10.07
N PHE A 368 -3.47 5.77 -10.69
CA PHE A 368 -3.58 6.08 -12.13
C PHE A 368 -2.88 5.06 -13.04
N VAL A 369 -2.01 4.24 -12.48
CA VAL A 369 -1.26 3.18 -13.17
C VAL A 369 -1.37 1.89 -12.37
N CYS A 370 -1.33 0.74 -13.04
CA CYS A 370 -1.15 -0.52 -12.36
C CYS A 370 0.29 -0.61 -11.84
N ASP A 371 0.43 -0.64 -10.52
CA ASP A 371 1.71 -0.79 -9.81
C ASP A 371 1.64 -1.98 -8.84
N ALA A 372 2.79 -2.46 -8.37
CA ALA A 372 2.88 -3.58 -7.44
C ALA A 372 2.15 -3.32 -6.11
N SER A 373 2.19 -2.09 -5.58
CA SER A 373 1.58 -1.75 -4.28
C SER A 373 0.06 -2.04 -4.23
N PRO A 374 -0.76 -1.55 -5.18
CA PRO A 374 -2.18 -1.88 -5.21
C PRO A 374 -2.47 -3.35 -5.53
N ILE A 375 -1.66 -4.02 -6.36
CA ILE A 375 -1.80 -5.46 -6.64
C ILE A 375 -1.70 -6.28 -5.35
N LEU A 376 -0.65 -6.03 -4.55
CA LEU A 376 -0.41 -6.80 -3.32
C LEU A 376 -1.47 -6.53 -2.25
N LYS A 377 -1.99 -5.31 -2.20
CA LYS A 377 -3.07 -4.92 -1.26
C LYS A 377 -4.43 -5.54 -1.62
N ASN A 378 -4.65 -5.82 -2.90
CA ASN A 378 -5.91 -6.36 -3.43
C ASN A 378 -5.97 -7.89 -3.45
N SER A 379 -4.85 -8.56 -3.19
CA SER A 379 -4.76 -10.02 -3.09
C SER A 379 -5.38 -10.56 -1.79
N CYS A 380 -5.90 -11.79 -1.87
CA CYS A 380 -6.36 -12.59 -0.73
C CYS A 380 -5.27 -13.51 -0.15
N THR A 381 -4.16 -13.68 -0.87
CA THR A 381 -3.04 -14.53 -0.49
C THR A 381 -2.06 -13.72 0.37
N ASP A 382 -1.32 -14.39 1.27
CA ASP A 382 -0.27 -13.73 2.06
C ASP A 382 0.86 -13.21 1.15
N THR A 383 0.93 -11.88 0.98
CA THR A 383 1.90 -11.20 0.12
C THR A 383 3.20 -10.81 0.83
N TRP A 384 3.36 -11.19 2.11
CA TRP A 384 4.47 -10.77 2.97
C TRP A 384 5.85 -11.03 2.34
N LEU A 385 6.07 -12.22 1.76
CA LEU A 385 7.34 -12.55 1.09
C LEU A 385 7.64 -11.62 -0.08
N ILE A 386 6.65 -11.34 -0.93
CA ILE A 386 6.81 -10.48 -2.10
C ILE A 386 7.12 -9.04 -1.65
N GLU A 387 6.41 -8.54 -0.64
CA GLU A 387 6.67 -7.21 -0.08
C GLU A 387 8.09 -7.07 0.50
N GLN A 388 8.55 -8.05 1.27
CA GLN A 388 9.90 -8.02 1.85
C GLN A 388 10.98 -8.08 0.76
N MET A 389 10.79 -8.95 -0.25
CA MET A 389 11.69 -9.05 -1.39
C MET A 389 11.78 -7.71 -2.15
N GLN A 390 10.64 -7.06 -2.40
CA GLN A 390 10.61 -5.77 -3.09
C GLN A 390 11.28 -4.67 -2.26
N ARG A 391 11.00 -4.57 -0.96
CA ARG A 391 11.65 -3.60 -0.07
C ARG A 391 13.16 -3.80 -0.02
N GLN A 392 13.62 -5.05 0.11
CA GLN A 392 15.04 -5.37 0.17
C GLN A 392 15.75 -5.04 -1.16
N LYS A 393 15.16 -5.40 -2.31
CA LYS A 393 15.71 -5.05 -3.63
C LYS A 393 15.76 -3.55 -3.87
N ALA A 394 14.70 -2.83 -3.51
CA ALA A 394 14.64 -1.38 -3.61
C ALA A 394 15.73 -0.72 -2.74
N PHE A 395 15.84 -1.13 -1.46
CA PHE A 395 16.86 -0.60 -0.57
C PHE A 395 18.29 -0.90 -1.06
N SER A 396 18.55 -2.14 -1.48
CA SER A 396 19.87 -2.54 -2.02
C SER A 396 20.25 -1.75 -3.26
N THR A 397 19.31 -1.54 -4.19
CA THR A 397 19.58 -0.84 -5.45
C THR A 397 19.76 0.66 -5.21
N CYS A 398 18.84 1.31 -4.50
CA CYS A 398 18.93 2.73 -4.18
C CYS A 398 20.19 3.09 -3.38
N SER A 399 20.54 2.29 -2.36
CA SER A 399 21.75 2.53 -1.57
C SER A 399 23.02 2.35 -2.40
N SER A 400 23.13 1.28 -3.20
CA SER A 400 24.26 1.07 -4.09
C SER A 400 24.41 2.19 -5.12
N HIS A 401 23.31 2.67 -5.70
CA HIS A 401 23.31 3.77 -6.65
C HIS A 401 23.79 5.07 -6.00
N MET A 402 23.26 5.41 -4.81
CA MET A 402 23.71 6.60 -4.05
C MET A 402 25.21 6.54 -3.74
N ILE A 403 25.74 5.36 -3.39
CA ILE A 403 27.17 5.15 -3.15
C ILE A 403 27.97 5.39 -4.43
N VAL A 404 27.59 4.77 -5.55
CA VAL A 404 28.31 4.90 -6.82
C VAL A 404 28.31 6.35 -7.31
N VAL A 405 27.16 7.03 -7.26
CA VAL A 405 27.03 8.44 -7.64
C VAL A 405 27.90 9.31 -6.73
N SER A 406 27.84 9.09 -5.42
CA SER A 406 28.59 9.87 -4.44
C SER A 406 30.11 9.70 -4.58
N ILE A 407 30.59 8.47 -4.84
CA ILE A 407 32.01 8.22 -5.09
C ILE A 407 32.44 8.87 -6.40
N SER A 408 31.66 8.71 -7.47
CA SER A 408 32.00 9.21 -8.81
C SER A 408 32.07 10.74 -8.83
N TYR A 409 30.99 11.40 -8.40
CA TYR A 409 30.93 12.87 -8.36
C TYR A 409 31.79 13.45 -7.23
N GLY A 410 31.87 12.80 -6.07
CA GLY A 410 32.75 13.24 -4.98
C GLY A 410 34.23 13.23 -5.37
N SER A 411 34.67 12.20 -6.10
CA SER A 411 36.05 12.14 -6.61
C SER A 411 36.33 13.23 -7.64
N CYS A 412 35.35 13.55 -8.49
CA CYS A 412 35.47 14.64 -9.46
C CYS A 412 35.55 16.00 -8.76
N ILE A 413 34.68 16.26 -7.79
CA ILE A 413 34.69 17.49 -6.98
C ILE A 413 36.03 17.64 -6.26
N PHE A 414 36.53 16.60 -5.60
CA PHE A 414 37.84 16.64 -4.93
C PHE A 414 38.98 16.99 -5.90
N MET A 415 38.95 16.45 -7.12
CA MET A 415 39.94 16.73 -8.15
C MET A 415 39.87 18.18 -8.67
N TYR A 416 38.67 18.74 -8.85
CA TYR A 416 38.49 20.13 -9.30
C TYR A 416 38.68 21.17 -8.18
N VAL A 417 38.41 20.79 -6.94
CA VAL A 417 38.61 21.63 -5.75
C VAL A 417 40.07 21.61 -5.28
N LYS A 418 40.98 20.91 -5.99
CA LYS A 418 42.40 20.81 -5.61
C LYS A 418 42.99 22.21 -5.40
N PRO A 419 43.29 22.59 -4.15
CA PRO A 419 43.72 23.95 -3.88
C PRO A 419 45.23 24.06 -4.11
N SER A 420 45.68 25.25 -4.48
CA SER A 420 47.08 25.58 -4.73
C SER A 420 47.96 25.10 -3.57
N ALA A 421 49.19 24.65 -3.86
CA ALA A 421 50.09 23.81 -3.03
C ALA A 421 50.22 24.13 -1.52
N LYS A 422 49.77 25.29 -1.04
CA LYS A 422 49.68 25.67 0.37
C LYS A 422 48.51 25.01 1.12
N ASP A 423 47.42 24.66 0.44
CA ASP A 423 46.21 24.08 1.04
C ASP A 423 46.15 22.55 0.94
N GLU A 424 47.03 21.94 0.13
CA GLU A 424 47.18 20.48 -0.04
C GLU A 424 47.55 19.78 1.28
N VAL A 425 48.28 20.47 2.17
CA VAL A 425 48.66 19.96 3.51
C VAL A 425 47.46 19.91 4.46
N ALA A 426 46.53 20.87 4.37
CA ALA A 426 45.34 20.92 5.22
C ALA A 426 44.32 19.85 4.81
N ILE A 427 44.13 19.65 3.51
CA ILE A 427 43.25 18.60 2.97
C ILE A 427 43.82 17.21 3.24
N ASN A 428 45.14 17.01 3.06
CA ASN A 428 45.76 15.73 3.40
C ASN A 428 45.64 15.41 4.90
N LYS A 429 45.75 16.40 5.80
CA LYS A 429 45.46 16.19 7.23
C LYS A 429 44.01 15.78 7.49
N ALA A 430 43.04 16.40 6.81
CA ALA A 430 41.62 16.06 6.95
C ALA A 430 41.28 14.66 6.40
N VAL A 431 41.85 14.29 5.25
CA VAL A 431 41.71 12.95 4.65
C VAL A 431 42.42 11.91 5.52
N TYR A 432 43.60 12.19 6.07
CA TYR A 432 44.27 11.29 7.02
C TYR A 432 43.47 11.13 8.32
N LEU A 433 42.82 12.18 8.83
CA LEU A 433 41.93 12.15 10.00
C LEU A 433 40.64 11.33 9.76
N LEU A 434 40.03 11.47 8.58
CA LEU A 434 38.87 10.66 8.16
C LEU A 434 39.25 9.19 7.96
N THR A 435 40.42 8.93 7.38
CA THR A 435 40.89 7.56 7.14
C THR A 435 41.34 6.88 8.44
N THR A 436 41.94 7.62 9.38
CA THR A 436 42.34 7.11 10.71
C THR A 436 41.18 6.98 11.71
N SER A 437 40.03 7.64 11.49
CA SER A 437 38.81 7.42 12.30
C SER A 437 37.98 6.23 11.80
N VAL A 438 38.02 5.94 10.50
CA VAL A 438 37.28 4.82 9.89
C VAL A 438 38.05 3.49 9.96
N ALA A 439 39.38 3.52 9.88
CA ALA A 439 40.20 2.29 9.94
C ALA A 439 40.07 1.49 11.26
N PRO A 440 40.05 2.10 12.46
CA PRO A 440 39.81 1.39 13.72
C PRO A 440 38.41 0.77 13.75
N PHE A 441 37.39 1.44 13.21
CA PHE A 441 36.02 0.93 13.17
C PHE A 441 35.92 -0.33 12.28
N ILE A 442 36.58 -0.32 11.11
CA ILE A 442 36.64 -1.47 10.19
C ILE A 442 37.44 -2.63 10.80
N TYR A 443 38.57 -2.35 11.46
CA TYR A 443 39.35 -3.41 12.13
C TYR A 443 38.64 -3.97 13.37
N THR A 444 37.90 -3.14 14.11
CA THR A 444 37.11 -3.54 15.28
C THR A 444 35.93 -4.43 14.86
N LEU A 445 35.26 -4.11 13.73
CA LEU A 445 34.16 -4.92 13.18
C LEU A 445 34.61 -6.19 12.44
N ARG A 446 35.87 -6.27 11.98
CA ARG A 446 36.48 -7.51 11.45
C ARG A 446 37.04 -8.42 12.54
N ASN A 447 37.25 -7.93 13.76
CA ASN A 447 37.76 -8.73 14.85
C ASN A 447 36.70 -9.77 15.28
N LYS A 448 37.03 -11.05 15.12
CA LYS A 448 36.14 -12.17 15.43
C LYS A 448 35.67 -12.15 16.90
N GLN A 449 36.51 -11.74 17.85
CA GLN A 449 36.14 -11.62 19.26
C GLN A 449 35.09 -10.52 19.50
N VAL A 450 35.22 -9.37 18.84
CA VAL A 450 34.26 -8.26 19.00
C VAL A 450 32.90 -8.63 18.39
N LYS A 451 32.91 -9.28 17.22
CA LYS A 451 31.69 -9.76 16.57
C LYS A 451 30.95 -10.79 17.43
N GLN A 452 31.71 -11.64 18.13
CA GLN A 452 31.18 -12.67 19.03
C GLN A 452 30.65 -12.06 20.34
N SER A 453 31.38 -11.09 20.92
CA SER A 453 30.90 -10.35 22.09
C SER A 453 29.63 -9.55 21.80
N PHE A 454 29.51 -8.92 20.62
CA PHE A 454 28.29 -8.20 20.22
C PHE A 454 27.11 -9.17 20.02
N HIS A 455 27.36 -10.35 19.46
CA HIS A 455 26.36 -11.40 19.33
C HIS A 455 25.91 -11.95 20.69
N ASP A 456 26.83 -12.09 21.65
CA ASP A 456 26.54 -12.56 23.00
C ASP A 456 25.80 -11.50 23.82
N THR A 457 26.11 -10.21 23.65
CA THR A 457 25.36 -9.10 24.24
C THR A 457 23.95 -8.99 23.65
N LEU A 458 23.79 -9.16 22.33
CA LEU A 458 22.47 -9.22 21.69
C LEU A 458 21.66 -10.43 22.14
N LYS A 459 22.29 -11.60 22.32
CA LYS A 459 21.63 -12.77 22.92
C LYS A 459 21.22 -12.50 24.35
N ARG A 460 22.08 -11.90 25.18
CA ARG A 460 21.72 -11.53 26.57
C ARG A 460 20.60 -10.51 26.63
N LEU A 461 20.56 -9.54 25.72
CA LEU A 461 19.46 -8.57 25.60
C LEU A 461 18.15 -9.20 25.10
N MET A 462 18.21 -10.23 24.25
CA MET A 462 17.03 -10.96 23.78
C MET A 462 16.54 -12.06 24.74
N PHE A 463 17.34 -12.50 25.71
CA PHE A 463 16.97 -13.50 26.73
C PHE A 463 16.86 -12.93 28.15
N HIS A 464 16.79 -11.60 28.29
CA HIS A 464 16.40 -10.91 29.53
C HIS A 464 15.24 -9.92 29.29
N SER A 465 14.35 -10.26 28.36
CA SER A 465 12.97 -9.76 28.32
C SER A 465 11.99 -10.91 28.29
#